data_AF-A0A1M6KP88-F1
#
_entry.id   AF-A0A1M6KP88-F1
#
_cell.length_a   1.000
_cell.length_b   1.000
_cell.length_c   1.000
_cell.angle_alpha   90.00
_cell.angle_beta   90.00
_cell.angle_gamma   90.00
#
_symmetry.space_group_name_H-M   'P 1'
#
loop_
_entity.id
_entity.type
_entity.pdbx_description
1 polymer ?
#
loop_
_entity_poly.entity_id
_entity_poly.type
_entity_poly.pdbx_seq_one_letter_code
_entity_poly.pdbx_strand_id
1 'polypeptide(L)'
;MEKMAGNIRFHYLYRDSGNYKTFGFQDFANPNNLSLEEVKNRIVEKLISGEFFYPEASGIEKFEFHLYCDDYSWYEFDGIEFVAETKPETSVEDFIAGISKRPKL
;
A
#
# COMPACT_ATOMS: atom_id res chain seq x y z
N MET A 1 -3.20 -30.75 -1.89
CA MET A 1 -3.26 -29.58 -1.01
C MET A 1 -3.24 -28.36 -1.91
N GLU A 2 -4.38 -27.70 -2.09
CA GLU A 2 -4.42 -26.36 -2.66
C GLU A 2 -3.60 -25.46 -1.75
N LYS A 3 -2.55 -24.82 -2.29
CA LYS A 3 -1.95 -23.66 -1.62
C LYS A 3 -3.05 -22.61 -1.59
N MET A 4 -3.69 -22.41 -0.44
CA MET A 4 -4.49 -21.21 -0.23
C MET A 4 -3.59 -20.02 -0.56
N ALA A 5 -3.98 -19.16 -1.50
CA ALA A 5 -3.21 -17.96 -1.77
C ALA A 5 -3.15 -17.15 -0.48
N GLY A 6 -1.94 -16.74 -0.08
CA GLY A 6 -1.78 -15.96 1.13
C GLY A 6 -2.48 -14.61 1.01
N ASN A 7 -2.67 -13.95 2.15
CA ASN A 7 -2.96 -12.53 2.17
C ASN A 7 -1.79 -11.77 1.55
N ILE A 8 -2.01 -10.52 1.15
CA ILE A 8 -0.99 -9.72 0.49
C ILE A 8 -0.51 -8.64 1.44
N ARG A 9 0.79 -8.61 1.67
CA ARG A 9 1.46 -7.49 2.32
C ARG A 9 1.87 -6.46 1.29
N PHE A 10 1.47 -5.21 1.49
CA PHE A 10 1.89 -4.06 0.71
C PHE A 10 2.96 -3.29 1.46
N HIS A 11 4.15 -3.20 0.89
CA HIS A 11 5.29 -2.47 1.44
C HIS A 11 5.37 -1.08 0.83
N TYR A 12 5.64 -0.08 1.68
CA TYR A 12 5.78 1.30 1.27
C TYR A 12 6.87 1.99 2.08
N LEU A 13 7.32 3.14 1.60
CA LEU A 13 8.26 3.97 2.33
C LEU A 13 7.98 5.47 2.17
N TYR A 14 8.49 6.25 3.10
CA TYR A 14 8.60 7.70 3.00
C TYR A 14 10.07 8.10 2.87
N ARG A 15 10.37 9.10 2.04
CA ARG A 15 11.68 9.76 1.95
C ARG A 15 11.60 11.20 2.44
N ASP A 16 12.46 11.55 3.39
CA ASP A 16 12.62 12.96 3.78
C ASP A 16 13.52 13.74 2.82
N SER A 17 13.70 15.04 3.08
CA SER A 17 14.58 15.92 2.28
C SER A 17 16.06 15.52 2.31
N GLY A 18 16.47 14.73 3.30
CA GLY A 18 17.81 14.16 3.43
C GLY A 18 17.96 12.78 2.76
N ASN A 19 16.91 12.29 2.07
CA ASN A 19 16.84 10.95 1.47
C ASN A 19 16.90 9.80 2.51
N TYR A 20 16.57 10.08 3.78
CA TYR A 20 16.37 9.03 4.77
C TYR A 20 15.05 8.31 4.50
N LYS A 21 15.05 6.97 4.64
CA LYS A 21 13.91 6.12 4.32
C LYS A 21 13.26 5.59 5.59
N THR A 22 11.95 5.78 5.72
CA THR A 22 11.13 5.08 6.72
C THR A 22 10.23 4.08 6.02
N PHE A 23 10.33 2.80 6.39
CA PHE A 23 9.55 1.71 5.79
C PHE A 23 8.31 1.39 6.63
N GLY A 24 7.25 0.98 5.95
CA GLY A 24 6.01 0.51 6.54
C GLY A 24 5.38 -0.57 5.68
N PHE A 25 4.38 -1.24 6.24
CA PHE A 25 3.59 -2.21 5.51
C PHE A 25 2.14 -2.23 5.99
N GLN A 26 1.25 -2.74 5.14
CA GLN A 26 -0.11 -3.06 5.52
C GLN A 26 -0.56 -4.37 4.83
N ASP A 27 -1.25 -5.22 5.59
CA ASP A 27 -1.74 -6.50 5.10
C ASP A 27 -3.17 -6.37 4.59
N PHE A 28 -3.47 -7.04 3.48
CA PHE A 28 -4.77 -7.04 2.81
C PHE A 28 -5.23 -8.47 2.52
N ALA A 29 -6.54 -8.70 2.62
CA ALA A 29 -7.13 -9.99 2.30
C ALA A 29 -7.03 -10.24 0.79
N ASN A 30 -6.79 -11.47 0.38
CA ASN A 30 -6.77 -11.86 -1.04
C ASN A 30 -7.90 -12.86 -1.37
N PRO A 31 -9.18 -12.46 -1.24
CA PRO A 31 -10.32 -13.39 -1.33
C PRO A 31 -10.46 -14.03 -2.71
N ASN A 32 -9.99 -13.35 -3.76
CA ASN A 32 -10.07 -13.85 -5.14
C ASN A 32 -8.78 -14.55 -5.60
N ASN A 33 -7.84 -14.82 -4.70
CA ASN A 33 -6.58 -15.51 -4.98
C ASN A 33 -5.78 -14.87 -6.13
N LEU A 34 -5.73 -13.54 -6.20
CA LEU A 34 -4.94 -12.83 -7.20
C LEU A 34 -3.45 -13.16 -7.06
N SER A 35 -2.75 -13.28 -8.19
CA SER A 35 -1.30 -13.39 -8.19
C SER A 35 -0.64 -12.07 -7.79
N LEU A 36 0.60 -12.14 -7.29
CA LEU A 36 1.38 -10.93 -7.02
C LEU A 36 1.58 -10.11 -8.30
N GLU A 37 1.77 -10.73 -9.45
CA GLU A 37 1.93 -10.00 -10.71
C GLU A 37 0.68 -9.17 -11.05
N GLU A 38 -0.51 -9.77 -10.96
CA GLU A 38 -1.77 -9.07 -11.21
C GLU A 38 -1.97 -7.91 -10.23
N VAL A 39 -1.71 -8.14 -8.94
CA VAL A 39 -1.84 -7.12 -7.89
C VAL A 39 -0.87 -5.98 -8.14
N LYS A 40 0.40 -6.28 -8.43
CA LYS A 40 1.43 -5.28 -8.71
C LYS A 40 1.06 -4.42 -9.91
N ASN A 41 0.62 -5.04 -11.01
CA ASN A 41 0.25 -4.30 -12.22
C ASN A 41 -0.91 -3.33 -11.93
N ARG A 42 -1.94 -3.78 -11.22
CA ARG A 42 -3.09 -2.93 -10.84
C ARG A 42 -2.71 -1.79 -9.90
N ILE A 43 -1.81 -2.04 -8.93
CA ILE A 43 -1.27 -1.01 -8.05
C ILE A 43 -0.54 0.05 -8.87
N VAL A 44 0.43 -0.35 -9.70
CA VAL A 44 1.30 0.57 -10.45
C VAL A 44 0.49 1.51 -11.36
N GLU A 45 -0.58 1.03 -11.99
CA GLU A 45 -1.48 1.88 -12.80
C GLU A 45 -2.15 3.01 -11.98
N LYS A 46 -2.39 2.75 -10.69
CA LYS A 46 -3.02 3.69 -9.75
C LYS A 46 -2.04 4.64 -9.09
N LEU A 47 -0.73 4.39 -9.17
CA LEU A 47 0.30 5.26 -8.61
C LEU A 47 0.57 6.51 -9.48
N ILE A 48 1.02 7.57 -8.85
CA ILE A 48 1.61 8.75 -9.48
C ILE A 48 2.95 8.31 -10.05
N SER A 49 3.13 8.47 -11.37
CA SER A 49 4.34 8.04 -12.07
C SER A 49 4.71 6.56 -11.87
N GLY A 50 3.75 5.71 -11.48
CA GLY A 50 3.99 4.29 -11.22
C GLY A 50 4.71 3.98 -9.91
N GLU A 51 4.95 4.96 -9.04
CA GLU A 51 5.79 4.81 -7.84
C GLU A 51 5.14 5.40 -6.58
N PHE A 52 4.36 6.47 -6.69
CA PHE A 52 3.94 7.24 -5.51
C PHE A 52 2.43 7.29 -5.27
N PHE A 53 2.02 7.51 -4.03
CA PHE A 53 0.61 7.65 -3.64
C PHE A 53 0.45 8.54 -2.40
N TYR A 54 -0.77 9.04 -2.16
CA TYR A 54 -1.10 9.74 -0.92
C TYR A 54 -1.60 8.75 0.12
N PRO A 55 -0.89 8.52 1.24
CA PRO A 55 -1.18 7.41 2.15
C PRO A 55 -2.58 7.47 2.73
N GLU A 56 -2.94 8.58 3.39
CA GLU A 56 -4.24 8.74 4.03
C GLU A 56 -5.41 8.64 3.03
N ALA A 57 -5.25 9.25 1.85
CA ALA A 57 -6.25 9.18 0.80
C ALA A 57 -6.37 7.77 0.18
N SER A 58 -5.37 6.91 0.37
CA SER A 58 -5.32 5.53 -0.10
C SER A 58 -5.67 4.51 0.99
N GLY A 59 -6.11 4.96 2.17
CA GLY A 59 -6.44 4.09 3.30
C GLY A 59 -5.22 3.49 4.02
N ILE A 60 -4.03 4.06 3.81
CA ILE A 60 -2.80 3.74 4.53
C ILE A 60 -2.62 4.77 5.65
N GLU A 61 -2.39 4.30 6.87
CA GLU A 61 -2.09 5.18 8.00
C GLU A 61 -0.76 5.92 7.77
N LYS A 62 -0.73 7.22 8.07
CA LYS A 62 0.53 7.97 8.05
C LYS A 62 1.47 7.43 9.14
N PHE A 63 2.76 7.67 8.97
CA PHE A 63 3.72 7.38 10.02
C PHE A 63 3.48 8.36 11.19
N GLU A 64 3.83 7.97 12.41
CA GLU A 64 3.52 8.74 13.62
C GLU A 64 4.02 10.21 13.53
N PHE A 65 5.22 10.42 12.99
CA PHE A 65 5.80 11.75 12.80
C PHE A 65 5.10 12.61 11.73
N HIS A 66 4.20 12.03 10.94
CA HIS A 66 3.40 12.69 9.92
C HIS A 66 1.92 12.84 10.28
N LEU A 67 1.45 12.25 11.39
CA LEU A 67 0.05 12.35 11.81
C LEU A 67 -0.38 13.80 12.10
N TYR A 68 0.55 14.63 12.60
CA TYR A 68 0.28 16.01 13.02
C TYR A 68 0.85 17.06 12.06
N CYS A 69 1.41 16.61 10.93
CA CYS A 69 1.90 17.52 9.91
C CYS A 69 0.80 17.67 8.86
N ASP A 70 0.40 18.92 8.56
CA ASP A 70 -0.47 19.27 7.41
C ASP A 70 0.22 19.01 6.06
N ASP A 71 1.33 18.27 6.08
CA ASP A 71 2.04 17.80 4.91
C ASP A 71 1.20 16.77 4.16
N TYR A 72 0.85 17.16 2.94
CA TYR A 72 0.34 16.30 1.88
C TYR A 72 1.45 15.40 1.32
N SER A 73 2.17 14.72 2.21
CA SER A 73 3.33 13.92 1.85
C SER A 73 2.88 12.66 1.12
N TRP A 74 3.46 12.45 -0.05
CA TRP A 74 3.38 11.21 -0.80
C TRP A 74 4.32 10.14 -0.24
N TYR A 75 3.88 8.88 -0.29
CA TYR A 75 4.69 7.70 0.00
C TYR A 75 5.00 6.96 -1.29
N GLU A 76 6.01 6.11 -1.24
CA GLU A 76 6.48 5.32 -2.37
C GLU A 76 6.11 3.85 -2.17
N PHE A 77 5.75 3.21 -3.27
CA PHE A 77 5.54 1.77 -3.33
C PHE A 77 6.89 1.03 -3.34
N ASP A 78 7.08 0.12 -2.38
CA ASP A 78 8.34 -0.63 -2.23
C ASP A 78 8.19 -2.10 -2.69
N GLY A 79 6.98 -2.67 -2.59
CA GLY A 79 6.73 -4.02 -3.10
C GLY A 79 5.51 -4.71 -2.51
N ILE A 80 5.32 -5.97 -2.88
CA ILE A 80 4.29 -6.83 -2.32
C ILE A 80 4.81 -8.27 -2.13
N GLU A 81 4.24 -8.97 -1.17
CA GLU A 81 4.52 -10.40 -0.95
C GLU A 81 3.27 -11.12 -0.41
N PHE A 82 3.25 -12.44 -0.53
CA PHE A 82 2.25 -13.26 0.16
C PHE A 82 2.66 -13.45 1.63
N VAL A 83 1.69 -13.32 2.52
CA VAL A 83 1.83 -13.60 3.94
C VAL A 83 0.75 -14.58 4.41
N ALA A 84 1.14 -15.50 5.29
CA ALA A 84 0.22 -16.41 5.95
C ALA A 84 -0.22 -15.84 7.31
N GLU A 85 -1.31 -16.36 7.85
CA GLU A 85 -1.70 -16.16 9.26
C GLU A 85 -2.05 -14.72 9.67
N THR A 86 -2.48 -13.90 8.72
CA THR A 86 -3.05 -12.58 9.01
C THR A 86 -4.58 -12.60 8.84
N LYS A 87 -5.28 -11.68 9.50
CA LYS A 87 -6.74 -11.51 9.36
C LYS A 87 -7.07 -10.05 9.02
N PRO A 88 -6.59 -9.54 7.88
CA PRO A 88 -6.87 -8.18 7.46
C PRO A 88 -8.37 -8.01 7.18
N GLU A 89 -8.90 -6.84 7.55
CA GLU A 89 -10.32 -6.51 7.36
C GLU A 89 -10.62 -6.04 5.93
N THR A 90 -9.64 -5.46 5.26
CA THR A 90 -9.78 -4.87 3.92
C THR A 90 -9.24 -5.82 2.86
N SER A 91 -9.97 -5.98 1.75
CA SER A 91 -9.49 -6.74 0.59
C SER A 91 -8.43 -5.97 -0.21
N VAL A 92 -7.54 -6.69 -0.90
CA VAL A 92 -6.55 -6.07 -1.78
C VAL A 92 -7.21 -5.32 -2.93
N GLU A 93 -8.38 -5.77 -3.38
CA GLU A 93 -9.16 -5.12 -4.42
C GLU A 93 -9.74 -3.78 -3.96
N ASP A 94 -10.31 -3.73 -2.75
CA ASP A 94 -10.82 -2.49 -2.16
C ASP A 94 -9.68 -1.49 -1.95
N PHE A 95 -8.52 -1.98 -1.48
CA PHE A 95 -7.33 -1.16 -1.37
C PHE A 95 -6.90 -0.58 -2.72
N ILE A 96 -6.74 -1.42 -3.76
CA ILE A 96 -6.38 -0.97 -5.11
C ILE A 96 -7.39 0.06 -5.66
N ALA A 97 -8.68 -0.14 -5.39
CA ALA A 97 -9.73 0.79 -5.80
C ALA A 97 -9.61 2.14 -5.07
N GLY A 98 -9.14 2.12 -3.82
CA GLY A 98 -8.93 3.29 -2.97
C GLY A 98 -7.62 4.06 -3.20
N ILE A 99 -6.62 3.50 -3.89
CA ILE A 99 -5.35 4.20 -4.15
C ILE A 99 -5.61 5.55 -4.84
N SER A 100 -5.13 6.62 -4.21
CA SER A 100 -5.36 7.99 -4.65
C SER A 100 -4.09 8.67 -5.15
N LYS A 101 -4.21 9.31 -6.32
CA LYS A 101 -3.23 10.25 -6.89
C LYS A 101 -3.42 11.69 -6.39
N ARG A 102 -4.32 11.91 -5.42
CA ARG A 102 -4.64 13.22 -4.87
C ARG A 102 -4.71 13.18 -3.34
N PRO A 103 -4.31 14.25 -2.64
CA PRO A 103 -4.47 14.32 -1.20
C PRO A 103 -5.95 14.39 -0.81
N LYS A 104 -6.24 14.00 0.43
CA LYS A 104 -7.54 14.23 1.07
C LYS A 104 -7.59 15.70 1.52
N LEU A 105 -8.62 16.43 1.09
CA LEU A 105 -8.85 17.84 1.42
C LEU A 105 -9.68 17.98 2.69
#